data_AF-A0A0A8UTB1-F1
#
_entry.id   AF-A0A0A8UTB1-F1
#
_cell.length_a   1.000
_cell.length_b   1.000
_cell.length_c   1.000
_cell.angle_alpha   90.00
_cell.angle_beta   90.00
_cell.angle_gamma   90.00
#
_symmetry.space_group_name_H-M   'P 1'
#
loop_
_entity.id
_entity.type
_entity.pdbx_description
1 polymer ?
#
loop_
_entity_poly.entity_id
_entity_poly.type
_entity_poly.pdbx_seq_one_letter_code
_entity_poly.pdbx_strand_id
1 'polypeptide(L)'
;MITKQSRESIRYIESLVEKKLTLGSFIMSIRQGEEETQAEFARTLGISRQNLCDIEHGRRFISPKMAAEYAEKLGYSKKQFVRLCLQDLLDREGLSLTVNVESVA
;
A
#
# COMPACT_ATOMS: atom_id res chain seq x y z
N MET A 1 14.50 -1.20 13.64
CA MET A 1 15.45 -0.48 12.76
C MET A 1 15.74 -1.37 11.55
N ILE A 2 15.61 -0.87 10.31
CA ILE A 2 15.96 -1.65 9.11
C ILE A 2 17.47 -1.49 8.88
N THR A 3 18.19 -2.62 8.82
CA THR A 3 19.65 -2.63 8.61
C THR A 3 20.01 -2.15 7.20
N LYS A 4 21.26 -1.69 7.00
CA LYS A 4 21.77 -1.31 5.67
C LYS A 4 21.57 -2.43 4.65
N GLN A 5 21.86 -3.66 5.07
CA GLN A 5 21.68 -4.86 4.26
C GLN A 5 20.23 -5.06 3.83
N SER A 6 19.27 -4.89 4.74
CA SER A 6 17.85 -5.04 4.41
C SER A 6 17.35 -3.98 3.41
N ARG A 7 17.90 -2.75 3.43
CA ARG A 7 17.57 -1.73 2.42
C ARG A 7 18.07 -2.11 1.03
N GLU A 8 19.29 -2.63 0.93
CA GLU A 8 19.86 -3.09 -0.34
C GLU A 8 19.03 -4.27 -0.90
N SER A 9 18.62 -5.20 -0.03
CA SER A 9 17.72 -6.30 -0.44
C SER A 9 16.36 -5.79 -0.94
N ILE A 10 15.76 -4.80 -0.27
CA ILE A 10 14.49 -4.21 -0.71
C ILE A 10 14.65 -3.57 -2.09
N ARG A 11 15.69 -2.77 -2.30
CA ARG A 11 15.98 -2.15 -3.60
C ARG A 11 16.19 -3.18 -4.70
N TYR A 12 16.89 -4.27 -4.37
CA TYR A 12 17.08 -5.37 -5.31
C TYR A 12 15.74 -6.01 -5.70
N ILE A 13 14.87 -6.30 -4.73
CA ILE A 13 13.52 -6.83 -5.00
C ILE A 13 12.71 -5.83 -5.85
N GLU A 14 12.72 -4.55 -5.50
CA GLU A 14 12.02 -3.51 -6.28
C GLU A 14 12.55 -3.42 -7.71
N SER A 15 13.86 -3.62 -7.93
CA SER A 15 14.45 -3.67 -9.26
C SER A 15 14.03 -4.89 -10.07
N LEU A 16 13.84 -6.05 -9.42
CA LEU A 16 13.36 -7.27 -10.07
C LEU A 16 11.88 -7.19 -10.45
N VAL A 17 11.07 -6.53 -9.62
CA VAL A 17 9.62 -6.39 -9.83
C VAL A 17 9.30 -5.14 -10.66
N GLU A 18 10.31 -4.31 -10.97
CA GLU A 18 10.20 -3.01 -11.66
C GLU A 18 9.14 -2.08 -11.04
N LYS A 19 8.84 -2.27 -9.75
CA LYS A 19 7.81 -1.53 -9.02
C LYS A 19 8.28 -1.27 -7.60
N LYS A 20 8.16 -0.01 -7.18
CA LYS A 20 8.22 0.38 -5.78
C LYS A 20 7.01 -0.16 -5.02
N LEU A 21 7.20 -0.45 -3.74
CA LEU A 21 6.10 -0.82 -2.85
C LEU A 21 5.17 0.39 -2.62
N THR A 22 4.00 0.37 -3.24
CA THR A 22 2.91 1.34 -3.01
C THR A 22 1.83 0.71 -2.14
N LEU A 23 0.93 1.54 -1.59
CA LEU A 23 -0.25 1.01 -0.90
C LEU A 23 -1.12 0.16 -1.83
N GLY A 24 -1.30 0.57 -3.09
CA GLY A 24 -2.09 -0.18 -4.08
C GLY A 24 -1.50 -1.56 -4.38
N SER A 25 -0.19 -1.65 -4.62
CA SER A 25 0.48 -2.94 -4.84
C SER A 25 0.45 -3.81 -3.59
N PHE A 26 0.55 -3.22 -2.40
CA PHE A 26 0.45 -3.97 -1.15
C PHE A 26 -0.94 -4.58 -0.96
N ILE A 27 -2.00 -3.81 -1.23
CA ILE A 27 -3.39 -4.30 -1.23
C ILE A 27 -3.58 -5.45 -2.22
N MET A 28 -3.00 -5.33 -3.42
CA MET A 28 -3.02 -6.41 -4.42
C MET A 28 -2.35 -7.68 -3.91
N SER A 29 -1.19 -7.55 -3.24
CA SER A 29 -0.47 -8.69 -2.67
C SER A 29 -1.27 -9.37 -1.55
N ILE A 30 -1.96 -8.61 -0.70
CA ILE A 30 -2.86 -9.17 0.32
C ILE A 30 -3.96 -9.98 -0.35
N ARG A 31 -4.68 -9.38 -1.31
CA ARG A 31 -5.75 -10.08 -2.04
C ARG A 31 -5.26 -11.38 -2.70
N GLN A 32 -4.11 -11.34 -3.37
CA GLN A 32 -3.54 -12.51 -4.02
C GLN A 32 -3.10 -13.58 -3.01
N GLY A 33 -2.61 -13.18 -1.84
CA GLY A 33 -2.27 -14.11 -0.75
C GLY A 33 -3.48 -14.80 -0.13
N GLU A 34 -4.63 -14.12 -0.09
CA GLU A 34 -5.92 -14.69 0.33
C GLU A 34 -6.66 -15.44 -0.80
N GLU A 35 -6.05 -15.56 -1.99
CA GLU A 35 -6.63 -16.20 -3.18
C GLU A 35 -7.99 -15.61 -3.62
N GLU A 36 -8.30 -14.37 -3.22
CA GLU A 36 -9.58 -13.72 -3.55
C GLU A 36 -9.58 -13.08 -4.95
N THR A 37 -10.72 -13.15 -5.62
CA THR A 37 -10.98 -12.37 -6.83
C THR A 37 -11.08 -10.88 -6.50
N GLN A 38 -10.83 -10.02 -7.49
CA GLN A 38 -11.04 -8.57 -7.33
C GLN A 38 -12.49 -8.22 -6.92
N ALA A 39 -13.47 -9.05 -7.31
CA ALA A 39 -14.87 -8.81 -6.96
C ALA A 39 -15.16 -9.12 -5.48
N GLU A 40 -14.58 -10.20 -4.94
CA GLU A 40 -14.68 -10.57 -3.52
C GLU A 40 -14.03 -9.53 -2.64
N PHE A 41 -12.77 -9.24 -2.92
CA PHE A 41 -11.98 -8.31 -2.12
C PHE A 41 -12.53 -6.88 -2.14
N ALA A 42 -13.09 -6.44 -3.28
CA ALA A 42 -13.75 -5.14 -3.38
C ALA A 42 -15.00 -5.04 -2.48
N ARG A 43 -15.74 -6.14 -2.30
CA ARG A 43 -16.86 -6.20 -1.34
C ARG A 43 -16.35 -6.06 0.10
N THR A 44 -15.27 -6.75 0.46
CA THR A 44 -14.61 -6.62 1.76
C THR A 44 -14.23 -5.16 2.05
N LEU A 45 -13.65 -4.47 1.07
CA LEU A 45 -13.27 -3.06 1.20
C LEU A 45 -14.45 -2.08 1.11
N GLY A 46 -15.62 -2.50 0.61
CA GLY A 46 -16.79 -1.65 0.40
C GLY A 46 -16.66 -0.69 -0.78
N ILE A 47 -15.97 -1.10 -1.86
CA ILE A 47 -15.78 -0.32 -3.09
C ILE A 47 -16.19 -1.12 -4.32
N SER A 48 -16.27 -0.47 -5.48
CA SER A 48 -16.51 -1.18 -6.74
C SER A 48 -15.26 -1.96 -7.20
N ARG A 49 -15.48 -3.06 -7.93
CA ARG A 49 -14.40 -3.84 -8.56
C ARG A 49 -13.47 -2.96 -9.43
N GLN A 50 -14.06 -2.02 -10.17
CA GLN A 50 -13.30 -1.09 -11.02
C GLN A 50 -12.39 -0.19 -10.16
N ASN A 51 -12.92 0.34 -9.05
CA ASN A 51 -12.15 1.15 -8.11
C ASN A 51 -10.98 0.35 -7.52
N LEU A 52 -11.20 -0.90 -7.10
CA LEU A 52 -10.12 -1.78 -6.65
C LEU A 52 -9.07 -1.99 -7.75
N CYS A 53 -9.48 -2.30 -8.99
CA CYS A 53 -8.56 -2.47 -10.10
C CYS A 53 -7.71 -1.22 -10.34
N ASP A 54 -8.30 -0.03 -10.27
CA ASP A 54 -7.57 1.23 -10.44
C ASP A 54 -6.59 1.51 -9.29
N ILE A 55 -6.95 1.11 -8.07
CA ILE A 55 -6.07 1.17 -6.90
C ILE A 55 -4.88 0.22 -7.07
N GLU A 56 -5.11 -1.04 -7.41
CA GLU A 56 -4.05 -2.06 -7.53
C GLU A 56 -3.00 -1.72 -8.60
N HIS A 57 -3.42 -0.99 -9.63
CA HIS A 57 -2.56 -0.57 -10.72
C HIS A 57 -2.06 0.88 -10.60
N GLY A 58 -2.26 1.53 -9.45
CA GLY A 58 -1.77 2.89 -9.18
C GLY A 58 -2.49 4.02 -9.93
N ARG A 59 -3.52 3.71 -10.72
CA ARG A 59 -4.34 4.70 -11.45
C ARG A 59 -5.18 5.57 -10.51
N ARG A 60 -5.44 5.08 -9.29
CA ARG A 60 -6.17 5.82 -8.26
C ARG A 60 -5.37 5.89 -6.96
N PHE A 61 -5.49 7.02 -6.28
CA PHE A 61 -4.91 7.25 -4.96
C PHE A 61 -5.91 6.91 -3.84
N ILE A 62 -5.38 6.47 -2.70
CA ILE A 62 -6.15 6.18 -1.48
C ILE A 62 -5.83 7.28 -0.47
N SER A 63 -6.86 7.93 0.09
CA SER A 63 -6.63 8.95 1.14
C SER A 63 -6.14 8.32 2.46
N PRO A 64 -5.44 9.06 3.33
CA PRO A 64 -4.99 8.53 4.63
C PRO A 64 -6.13 7.95 5.48
N LYS A 65 -7.32 8.56 5.41
CA LYS A 65 -8.53 8.06 6.08
C LYS A 65 -8.94 6.69 5.54
N MET A 66 -9.05 6.55 4.22
CA MET A 66 -9.39 5.25 3.59
C MET A 66 -8.31 4.20 3.85
N ALA A 67 -7.03 4.58 3.86
CA ALA A 67 -5.94 3.67 4.20
C ALA A 67 -6.09 3.11 5.62
N ALA A 68 -6.48 3.95 6.59
CA ALA A 68 -6.76 3.50 7.95
C ALA A 68 -7.99 2.58 8.03
N GLU A 69 -9.07 2.90 7.32
CA GLU A 69 -10.28 2.06 7.23
C GLU A 69 -9.99 0.69 6.60
N TYR A 70 -9.17 0.65 5.54
CA TYR A 70 -8.77 -0.61 4.92
C TYR A 70 -7.88 -1.45 5.83
N ALA A 71 -6.97 -0.81 6.58
CA ALA A 71 -6.14 -1.50 7.55
C ALA A 71 -6.99 -2.20 8.63
N GLU A 72 -8.04 -1.53 9.13
CA GLU A 72 -8.98 -2.14 10.08
C GLU A 72 -9.71 -3.34 9.49
N LYS A 73 -10.27 -3.18 8.28
CA LYS A 73 -11.04 -4.24 7.61
C LYS A 73 -10.20 -5.48 7.30
N LEU A 74 -8.92 -5.27 6.97
CA LEU A 74 -8.00 -6.35 6.60
C LEU A 74 -7.21 -6.89 7.81
N GLY A 75 -7.37 -6.32 9.01
CA GLY A 75 -6.64 -6.76 10.21
C GLY A 75 -5.15 -6.38 10.23
N TYR A 76 -4.74 -5.34 9.48
CA TYR A 76 -3.36 -4.87 9.39
C TYR A 76 -3.12 -3.59 10.21
N SER A 77 -1.85 -3.25 10.39
CA SER A 77 -1.44 -2.02 11.10
C SER A 77 -1.86 -0.76 10.33
N LYS A 78 -2.75 0.04 10.93
CA LYS A 78 -3.12 1.39 10.46
C LYS A 78 -1.90 2.25 10.14
N LYS A 79 -0.90 2.23 11.03
CA LYS A 79 0.35 2.98 10.87
C LYS A 79 1.07 2.63 9.58
N GLN A 80 1.12 1.35 9.21
CA GLN A 80 1.77 0.92 7.97
C GLN A 80 1.00 1.37 6.73
N PHE A 81 -0.33 1.18 6.72
CA PHE A 81 -1.18 1.61 5.60
C PHE A 81 -1.11 3.12 5.37
N VAL A 82 -1.21 3.91 6.45
CA VAL A 82 -1.12 5.38 6.36
C VAL A 82 0.27 5.81 5.92
N ARG A 83 1.34 5.19 6.43
CA ARG A 83 2.71 5.48 5.99
C ARG A 83 2.89 5.22 4.49
N LEU A 84 2.42 4.07 3.99
CA LEU A 84 2.52 3.72 2.57
C LEU A 84 1.69 4.66 1.69
N CYS A 85 0.49 5.05 2.13
CA CYS A 85 -0.35 6.05 1.47
C CYS A 85 0.39 7.38 1.31
N LEU A 86 0.96 7.90 2.40
CA LEU A 86 1.67 9.18 2.36
C LEU A 86 2.97 9.09 1.54
N GLN A 87 3.68 7.96 1.60
CA GLN A 87 4.87 7.73 0.79
C GLN A 87 4.52 7.70 -0.70
N ASP A 88 3.45 7.00 -1.08
CA ASP A 88 2.95 6.94 -2.46
C ASP A 88 2.57 8.33 -2.99
N LEU A 89 2.00 9.20 -2.14
CA LEU A 89 1.69 10.58 -2.52
C LEU A 89 2.97 11.37 -2.84
N LEU A 90 4.00 11.28 -1.99
CA LEU A 90 5.26 11.98 -2.22
C LEU A 90 5.98 11.45 -3.46
N ASP A 91 5.98 10.13 -3.66
CA ASP A 91 6.59 9.51 -4.85
C ASP A 91 5.89 9.94 -6.15
N ARG A 92 4.54 10.06 -6.15
CA ARG A 92 3.77 10.55 -7.31
C ARG A 92 4.08 11.99 -7.66
N GLU A 93 4.31 12.83 -6.66
CA GLU A 93 4.70 14.24 -6.83
C GLU A 93 6.20 14.41 -7.14
N GLY A 94 6.97 13.31 -7.25
CA GLY A 94 8.41 13.35 -7.51
C GLY A 94 9.25 13.87 -6.33
N LEU A 95 8.66 13.94 -5.13
CA LEU A 95 9.32 14.42 -3.93
C LEU A 95 10.19 13.30 -3.34
N SER A 96 11.49 13.52 -3.32
CA SER A 96 12.49 12.56 -2.78
C SER A 96 12.55 12.61 -1.23
N LEU A 97 11.43 12.33 -0.59
CA LEU A 97 11.24 12.38 0.87
C LEU A 97 10.79 11.02 1.41
N THR A 98 11.07 10.76 2.69
CA THR A 98 10.66 9.52 3.38
C THR A 98 9.69 9.83 4.50
N VAL A 99 8.57 9.09 4.53
CA VAL A 99 7.54 9.26 5.57
C VAL A 99 7.78 8.35 6.77
N ASN A 100 7.80 8.95 7.95
CA ASN A 100 7.73 8.25 9.23
C ASN A 100 6.45 8.66 9.96
N VAL A 101 5.66 7.67 10.40
CA VAL A 101 4.42 7.88 11.16
C VAL A 101 4.61 7.30 12.55
N GLU A 102 4.25 8.05 13.59
CA GLU A 102 4.28 7.61 14.98
C GLU A 102 2.88 7.65 15.58
N SER A 103 2.61 6.77 16.56
CA SER A 103 1.37 6.82 17.33
C SER A 103 1.46 7.98 18.30
N VAL A 104 0.40 8.78 18.37
CA VAL A 104 0.25 9.76 19.45
C VAL A 104 0.07 8.96 20.75
N ALA A 105 0.86 9.31 21.77
CA ALA A 105 0.83 8.71 23.10
C ALA A 105 -0.43 9.10 23.87
#